data_AF-A0A5N4WQV7-F1
#
_entry.id   AF-A0A5N4WQV7-F1
#
_cell.length_a   1.000
_cell.length_b   1.000
_cell.length_c   1.000
_cell.angle_alpha   90.00
_cell.angle_beta   90.00
_cell.angle_gamma   90.00
#
_symmetry.space_group_name_H-M   'P 1'
#
loop_
_entity.id
_entity.type
_entity.pdbx_description
1 polymer ?
#
loop_
_entity_poly.entity_id
_entity_poly.type
_entity_poly.pdbx_seq_one_letter_code
_entity_poly.pdbx_strand_id
1 'polypeptide(L)'
;MKHYLKHFAAIYSIALVILVAILIFGLHLGGITLIPALIASALLSASHFVKKEQRLPSSDEKIQLVWGCSAIAIIIASFFVFFLVLMNPNAEQILKTADEAGLGISALTMLCLIAVHGIIFHFAYGWYAAYFLRKIQ
;
A
#
# COMPACT_ATOMS: atom_id res chain seq x y z
N MET A 1 15.29 9.49 5.55
CA MET A 1 14.14 8.98 4.77
C MET A 1 14.28 7.55 4.26
N LYS A 2 15.39 7.16 3.61
CA LYS A 2 15.57 5.79 3.05
C LYS A 2 15.24 4.64 4.02
N HIS A 3 15.66 4.76 5.28
CA HIS A 3 15.34 3.77 6.32
C HIS A 3 13.82 3.57 6.52
N TYR A 4 13.04 4.66 6.54
CA TYR A 4 11.59 4.59 6.73
C TYR A 4 10.88 3.94 5.55
N LEU A 5 11.36 4.23 4.34
CA LEU A 5 10.87 3.59 3.12
C LEU A 5 11.16 2.08 3.10
N LYS A 6 12.36 1.66 3.54
CA LYS A 6 12.72 0.25 3.70
C LYS A 6 11.86 -0.43 4.78
N HIS A 7 11.63 0.25 5.89
CA HIS A 7 10.79 -0.26 6.97
C HIS A 7 9.35 -0.50 6.49
N PHE A 8 8.77 0.48 5.79
CA PHE A 8 7.46 0.33 5.16
C PHE A 8 7.43 -0.85 4.17
N ALA A 9 8.44 -0.95 3.28
CA ALA A 9 8.52 -2.04 2.31
C ALA A 9 8.52 -3.41 2.98
N ALA A 10 9.25 -3.56 4.09
CA ALA A 10 9.31 -4.80 4.87
C ALA A 10 7.95 -5.13 5.50
N ILE A 11 7.33 -4.18 6.22
CA ILE A 11 6.02 -4.39 6.85
C ILE A 11 4.96 -4.74 5.81
N TYR A 12 4.89 -3.97 4.73
CA TYR A 12 3.88 -4.17 3.70
C TYR A 12 4.05 -5.51 2.97
N SER A 13 5.29 -5.89 2.66
CA SER A 13 5.57 -7.21 2.06
C SER A 13 5.15 -8.36 2.98
N ILE A 14 5.49 -8.27 4.28
CA ILE A 14 5.11 -9.29 5.26
C ILE A 14 3.59 -9.36 5.40
N ALA A 15 2.92 -8.20 5.50
CA ALA A 15 1.48 -8.13 5.60
C ALA A 15 0.80 -8.78 4.40
N LEU A 16 1.29 -8.52 3.18
CA LEU A 16 0.77 -9.12 1.95
C LEU A 16 0.94 -10.64 1.93
N VAL A 17 2.12 -11.16 2.30
CA VAL A 17 2.37 -12.62 2.33
C VAL A 17 1.46 -13.32 3.33
N ILE A 18 1.36 -12.78 4.55
CA ILE A 18 0.46 -13.32 5.60
C ILE A 18 -0.98 -13.27 5.11
N LEU A 19 -1.38 -12.15 4.52
CA LEU A 19 -2.72 -11.95 4.02
C LEU A 19 -3.07 -12.97 2.93
N VAL A 20 -2.20 -13.22 1.96
CA VAL A 20 -2.44 -14.25 0.93
C VAL A 20 -2.46 -15.65 1.51
N ALA A 21 -1.55 -15.97 2.45
CA ALA A 21 -1.56 -17.27 3.11
C ALA A 21 -2.91 -17.52 3.83
N ILE A 22 -3.45 -16.51 4.51
CA ILE A 22 -4.72 -16.62 5.22
C ILE A 22 -5.92 -16.60 4.25
N LEU A 23 -5.89 -15.78 3.21
CA LEU A 23 -7.03 -15.64 2.29
C LEU A 23 -7.19 -16.80 1.32
N ILE A 24 -6.10 -17.23 0.70
CA ILE A 24 -6.12 -18.29 -0.32
C ILE A 24 -6.37 -19.64 0.35
N PHE A 25 -5.72 -19.91 1.49
CA PHE A 25 -5.81 -21.21 2.15
C PHE A 25 -6.84 -21.28 3.29
N GLY A 26 -7.21 -20.15 3.91
CA GLY A 26 -8.07 -20.12 5.09
C GLY A 26 -9.52 -19.70 4.85
N LEU A 27 -9.79 -18.75 3.93
CA LEU A 27 -11.08 -18.06 3.87
C LEU A 27 -11.74 -17.95 2.48
N HIS A 28 -11.08 -18.37 1.38
CA HIS A 28 -11.58 -18.26 -0.01
C HIS A 28 -12.08 -16.85 -0.40
N LEU A 29 -11.53 -15.80 0.20
CA LEU A 29 -11.90 -14.42 -0.13
C LEU A 29 -11.15 -13.97 -1.40
N GLY A 30 -11.82 -13.25 -2.30
CA GLY A 30 -11.20 -12.60 -3.46
C GLY A 30 -10.39 -11.35 -3.08
N GLY A 31 -9.74 -10.70 -4.06
CA GLY A 31 -8.70 -9.64 -3.93
C GLY A 31 -9.06 -8.33 -3.20
N ILE A 32 -10.17 -8.24 -2.47
CA ILE A 32 -10.64 -7.05 -1.72
C ILE A 32 -9.73 -6.72 -0.51
N THR A 33 -8.78 -7.58 -0.19
CA THR A 33 -8.01 -7.51 1.05
C THR A 33 -6.68 -6.74 0.98
N LEU A 34 -6.26 -6.33 -0.23
CA LEU A 34 -5.04 -5.53 -0.42
C LEU A 34 -5.13 -4.16 0.29
N ILE A 35 -6.31 -3.55 0.33
CA ILE A 35 -6.52 -2.22 0.93
C ILE A 35 -6.34 -2.24 2.46
N PRO A 36 -6.96 -3.15 3.24
CA PRO A 36 -6.67 -3.29 4.67
C PRO A 36 -5.19 -3.47 5.01
N ALA A 37 -4.44 -4.30 4.26
CA ALA A 37 -3.01 -4.49 4.48
C ALA A 37 -2.21 -3.21 4.23
N LEU A 38 -2.56 -2.45 3.17
CA LEU A 38 -1.95 -1.17 2.86
C LEU A 38 -2.19 -0.15 3.97
N ILE A 39 -3.44 -0.02 4.43
CA ILE A 39 -3.82 0.89 5.51
C ILE A 39 -3.05 0.53 6.79
N ALA A 40 -3.11 -0.73 7.23
CA ALA A 40 -2.41 -1.17 8.43
C ALA A 40 -0.90 -0.87 8.37
N SER A 41 -0.27 -1.19 7.23
CA SER A 41 1.17 -0.95 7.02
C SER A 41 1.53 0.54 7.01
N ALA A 42 0.66 1.39 6.45
CA ALA A 42 0.82 2.85 6.45
C ALA A 42 0.74 3.41 7.87
N LEU A 43 -0.26 2.99 8.66
CA LEU A 43 -0.43 3.43 10.05
C LEU A 43 0.73 2.95 10.94
N LEU A 44 1.18 1.70 10.78
CA LEU A 44 2.34 1.19 11.52
C LEU A 44 3.62 1.95 11.17
N SER A 45 3.83 2.27 9.90
CA SER A 45 5.02 3.03 9.46
C SER A 45 5.00 4.47 9.97
N ALA A 46 3.83 5.12 9.96
CA ALA A 46 3.66 6.45 10.55
C ALA A 46 3.90 6.43 12.08
N SER A 47 3.37 5.41 12.78
CA SER A 47 3.63 5.22 14.21
C SER A 47 5.11 5.01 14.50
N HIS A 48 5.80 4.24 13.66
CA HIS A 48 7.24 3.98 13.80
C HIS A 48 8.07 5.27 13.65
N PHE A 49 7.74 6.11 12.67
CA PHE A 49 8.39 7.42 12.51
C PHE A 49 8.23 8.27 13.77
N VAL A 50 6.98 8.43 14.24
CA VAL A 50 6.68 9.26 15.41
C VAL A 50 7.36 8.71 16.67
N LYS A 51 7.34 7.40 16.88
CA LYS A 51 8.00 6.76 18.04
C LYS A 51 9.52 6.95 18.01
N LYS A 52 10.14 6.97 16.83
CA LYS A 52 11.59 7.11 16.69
C LYS A 52 12.06 8.56 16.78
N GLU A 53 11.35 9.46 16.11
CA GLU A 53 11.75 10.87 16.01
C GLU A 53 11.14 11.74 17.13
N GLN A 54 10.12 11.25 17.85
CA GLN A 54 9.40 11.98 18.90
C GLN A 54 8.80 13.31 18.44
N ARG A 55 8.51 13.42 17.14
CA ARG A 55 7.93 14.59 16.48
C ARG A 55 7.14 14.17 15.24
N LEU A 56 6.40 15.12 14.68
CA LEU A 56 5.79 14.95 13.35
C LEU A 56 6.83 15.12 12.23
N PRO A 57 6.62 14.49 11.07
CA PRO A 57 7.45 14.74 9.90
C PRO A 57 7.32 16.22 9.49
N SER A 58 8.43 16.82 9.05
CA SER A 58 8.39 18.13 8.41
C SER A 58 7.62 18.06 7.09
N SER A 59 7.27 19.21 6.50
CA SER A 59 6.56 19.28 5.22
C SER A 59 7.27 18.48 4.11
N ASP A 60 8.59 18.62 4.00
CA ASP A 60 9.38 17.93 2.99
C ASP A 60 9.47 16.43 3.25
N GLU A 61 9.67 16.03 4.51
CA GLU A 61 9.67 14.63 4.92
C GLU A 61 8.33 13.96 4.64
N LYS A 62 7.22 14.67 4.93
CA LYS A 62 5.87 14.17 4.68
C LYS A 62 5.64 13.92 3.20
N ILE A 63 6.03 14.85 2.32
CA ILE A 63 5.92 14.65 0.86
C ILE A 63 6.71 13.41 0.42
N GLN A 64 7.95 13.25 0.91
CA GLN A 64 8.78 12.09 0.59
C GLN A 64 8.20 10.78 1.13
N LEU A 65 7.62 10.78 2.33
CA LEU A 65 7.00 9.59 2.92
C LEU A 65 5.72 9.20 2.16
N VAL A 66 4.87 10.17 1.83
CA VAL A 66 3.62 9.92 1.12
C VAL A 66 3.89 9.31 -0.25
N TRP A 67 4.68 10.00 -1.08
CA TRP A 67 4.92 9.54 -2.45
C TRP A 67 5.94 8.41 -2.54
N GLY A 68 6.93 8.39 -1.65
CA GLY A 68 7.91 7.30 -1.57
C GLY A 68 7.27 5.99 -1.13
N CYS A 69 6.43 5.99 -0.09
CA CYS A 69 5.68 4.79 0.30
C CYS A 69 4.64 4.39 -0.75
N SER A 70 3.98 5.36 -1.40
CA SER A 70 3.04 5.08 -2.52
C SER A 70 3.74 4.34 -3.66
N ALA A 71 4.89 4.84 -4.13
CA ALA A 71 5.65 4.21 -5.20
C ALA A 71 6.08 2.77 -4.83
N ILE A 72 6.59 2.58 -3.60
CA ILE A 72 6.97 1.25 -3.10
C ILE A 72 5.76 0.32 -3.03
N ALA A 73 4.63 0.80 -2.52
CA ALA A 73 3.41 0.01 -2.40
C ALA A 73 2.92 -0.44 -3.77
N ILE A 74 2.91 0.45 -4.77
CA ILE A 74 2.53 0.14 -6.15
C ILE A 74 3.47 -0.90 -6.75
N ILE A 75 4.79 -0.73 -6.61
CA ILE A 75 5.77 -1.71 -7.14
C ILE A 75 5.53 -3.09 -6.53
N ILE A 76 5.43 -3.18 -5.20
CA ILE A 76 5.21 -4.46 -4.50
C ILE A 76 3.85 -5.05 -4.90
N ALA A 77 2.79 -4.25 -4.91
CA ALA A 77 1.45 -4.70 -5.29
C ALA A 77 1.39 -5.18 -6.74
N SER A 78 2.09 -4.53 -7.67
CA SER A 78 2.18 -4.94 -9.07
C SER A 78 2.83 -6.32 -9.20
N PHE A 79 3.97 -6.56 -8.53
CA PHE A 79 4.57 -7.90 -8.50
C PHE A 79 3.62 -8.93 -7.91
N PHE A 80 2.93 -8.57 -6.83
CA PHE A 80 2.02 -9.46 -6.16
C PHE A 80 0.81 -9.84 -7.01
N VAL A 81 0.14 -8.85 -7.61
CA VAL A 81 -0.99 -9.06 -8.53
C VAL A 81 -0.54 -9.85 -9.75
N PHE A 82 0.65 -9.59 -10.30
CA PHE A 82 1.21 -10.36 -11.41
C PHE A 82 1.28 -11.86 -11.08
N PHE A 83 1.84 -12.23 -9.92
CA PHE A 83 1.88 -13.64 -9.50
C PHE A 83 0.48 -14.22 -9.25
N LEU A 84 -0.43 -13.45 -8.64
CA LEU A 84 -1.81 -13.90 -8.43
C LEU A 84 -2.53 -14.18 -9.75
N VAL A 85 -2.33 -13.35 -10.78
CA VAL A 85 -2.89 -13.56 -12.12
C VAL A 85 -2.28 -14.81 -12.76
N LEU A 86 -0.95 -14.99 -12.71
CA LEU A 86 -0.29 -16.17 -13.28
C LEU A 86 -0.77 -17.50 -12.66
N MET A 87 -1.12 -17.50 -11.37
CA MET A 87 -1.63 -18.68 -10.68
C MET A 87 -3.14 -18.88 -10.86
N ASN A 88 -3.83 -17.94 -11.50
CA ASN A 88 -5.28 -17.99 -11.65
C ASN A 88 -5.67 -18.85 -12.87
N PRO A 89 -6.57 -19.85 -12.73
CA PRO A 89 -7.07 -20.63 -13.87
C PRO A 89 -7.69 -19.78 -14.99
N ASN A 90 -8.17 -18.58 -14.68
CA ASN A 90 -8.80 -17.66 -15.62
C ASN A 90 -7.83 -16.56 -16.11
N ALA A 91 -6.51 -16.75 -15.99
CA ALA A 91 -5.50 -15.75 -16.34
C ALA A 91 -5.68 -15.17 -17.75
N GLU A 92 -5.92 -16.03 -18.76
CA GLU A 92 -6.10 -15.60 -20.16
C GLU A 92 -7.28 -14.63 -20.32
N GLN A 93 -8.40 -14.91 -19.66
CA GLN A 93 -9.58 -14.04 -19.70
C GLN A 93 -9.30 -12.70 -19.01
N ILE A 94 -8.61 -12.71 -17.86
CA ILE A 94 -8.22 -11.48 -17.15
C ILE A 94 -7.32 -10.61 -18.03
N LEU A 95 -6.32 -11.20 -18.68
CA LEU A 95 -5.41 -10.49 -19.57
C LEU A 95 -6.13 -9.93 -20.80
N LYS A 96 -7.05 -10.70 -21.39
CA LYS A 96 -7.85 -10.25 -22.52
C LYS A 96 -8.75 -9.06 -22.14
N THR A 97 -9.44 -9.12 -20.99
CA THR A 97 -10.25 -8.00 -20.50
C THR A 97 -9.40 -6.77 -20.20
N ALA A 98 -8.17 -6.95 -19.69
CA ALA A 98 -7.25 -5.84 -19.46
C ALA A 98 -6.79 -5.18 -20.77
N ASP A 99 -6.54 -5.96 -21.82
CA ASP A 99 -6.18 -5.46 -23.16
C ASP A 99 -7.36 -4.71 -23.82
N GLU A 100 -8.57 -5.24 -23.67
CA GLU A 100 -9.81 -4.65 -24.21
C GLU A 100 -10.24 -3.35 -23.52
N ALA A 101 -9.81 -3.10 -22.27
CA ALA A 101 -10.14 -1.87 -21.54
C ALA A 101 -9.65 -0.60 -22.26
N GLY A 102 -8.65 -0.73 -23.14
CA GLY A 102 -8.08 0.38 -23.88
C GLY A 102 -7.27 1.34 -22.99
N LEU A 103 -6.49 2.21 -23.64
CA LEU A 103 -5.54 3.09 -22.95
C LEU A 103 -6.24 4.08 -21.99
N GLY A 104 -7.40 4.60 -22.39
CA GLY A 104 -8.13 5.60 -21.61
C GLY A 104 -8.60 5.09 -20.24
N ILE A 105 -9.25 3.92 -20.22
CA ILE A 105 -9.74 3.32 -18.97
C ILE A 105 -8.57 2.87 -18.11
N SER A 106 -7.52 2.31 -18.71
CA SER A 106 -6.30 1.91 -18.00
C SER A 106 -5.61 3.10 -17.31
N ALA A 107 -5.49 4.23 -18.02
CA ALA A 107 -4.90 5.45 -17.48
C ALA A 107 -5.75 6.04 -16.33
N LEU A 108 -7.07 6.09 -16.50
CA LEU A 108 -8.00 6.53 -15.44
C LEU A 108 -7.90 5.63 -14.21
N THR A 109 -7.85 4.31 -14.41
CA THR A 109 -7.72 3.33 -13.33
C THR A 109 -6.41 3.52 -12.56
N MET A 110 -5.29 3.71 -13.26
CA MET A 110 -4.00 3.99 -12.60
C MET A 110 -4.01 5.33 -11.87
N LEU A 111 -4.65 6.37 -12.42
CA LEU A 111 -4.79 7.65 -11.73
C LEU A 111 -5.58 7.50 -10.43
N CYS A 112 -6.72 6.79 -10.46
CA CYS A 112 -7.50 6.49 -9.26
C CYS A 112 -6.70 5.68 -8.24
N LEU A 113 -5.93 4.67 -8.67
CA LEU A 113 -5.06 3.89 -7.80
C LEU A 113 -4.01 4.76 -7.11
N ILE A 114 -3.32 5.63 -7.86
CA ILE A 114 -2.33 6.55 -7.31
C ILE A 114 -2.99 7.52 -6.31
N ALA A 115 -4.18 8.04 -6.63
CA ALA A 115 -4.92 8.93 -5.74
C ALA A 115 -5.28 8.24 -4.41
N VAL A 116 -5.74 6.98 -4.45
CA VAL A 116 -6.04 6.18 -3.25
C VAL A 116 -4.80 6.03 -2.38
N HIS A 117 -3.64 5.70 -2.96
CA HIS A 117 -2.38 5.62 -2.20
C HIS A 117 -2.01 6.95 -1.57
N GLY A 118 -2.08 8.04 -2.35
CA GLY A 118 -1.81 9.39 -1.87
C GLY A 118 -2.69 9.76 -0.68
N ILE A 119 -3.99 9.49 -0.74
CA ILE A 119 -4.94 9.74 0.35
C ILE A 119 -4.58 8.93 1.61
N ILE A 120 -4.35 7.63 1.47
CA ILE A 120 -4.02 6.74 2.59
C ILE A 120 -2.76 7.22 3.31
N PHE A 121 -1.67 7.47 2.58
CA PHE A 121 -0.43 7.90 3.21
C PHE A 121 -0.49 9.33 3.73
N HIS A 122 -1.21 10.23 3.04
CA HIS A 122 -1.39 11.60 3.53
C HIS A 122 -2.16 11.62 4.85
N PHE A 123 -3.18 10.77 4.97
CA PHE A 123 -3.91 10.57 6.22
C PHE A 123 -3.00 9.96 7.31
N ALA A 124 -2.24 8.92 6.98
CA ALA A 124 -1.35 8.23 7.91
C ALA A 124 -0.27 9.16 8.51
N TYR A 125 0.48 9.87 7.67
CA TYR A 125 1.54 10.78 8.09
C TYR A 125 1.05 12.18 8.48
N GLY A 126 -0.25 12.46 8.32
CA GLY A 126 -0.89 13.69 8.75
C GLY A 126 -1.65 13.49 10.05
N TRP A 127 -2.94 13.18 9.93
CA TRP A 127 -3.86 13.09 11.07
C TRP A 127 -3.45 11.99 12.05
N TYR A 128 -3.18 10.79 11.55
CA TYR A 128 -2.92 9.65 12.42
C TYR A 128 -1.58 9.79 13.16
N ALA A 129 -0.53 10.28 12.50
CA ALA A 129 0.74 10.61 13.15
C ALA A 129 0.57 11.65 14.28
N ALA A 130 -0.25 12.68 14.06
CA ALA A 130 -0.58 13.69 15.08
C ALA A 130 -1.35 13.10 16.26
N TYR A 131 -2.34 12.25 15.99
CA TYR A 131 -3.07 11.52 17.02
C TYR A 131 -2.13 10.62 17.85
N PHE A 132 -1.24 9.87 17.19
CA PHE A 132 -0.32 8.97 17.86
C PHE A 132 0.70 9.71 18.72
N LEU A 133 1.24 10.85 18.24
CA LEU A 133 2.16 11.68 19.02
C LEU A 133 1.53 12.15 20.32
N ARG A 134 0.28 12.64 20.27
CA ARG A 134 -0.47 13.07 21.47
C ARG A 134 -0.74 11.94 22.46
N LYS A 135 -0.74 10.68 21.99
CA LYS A 135 -0.99 9.51 22.84
C LYS A 135 0.26 9.06 23.59
N ILE A 136 1.45 9.34 23.06
CA ILE A 136 2.74 8.91 23.65
C ILE A 136 3.43 9.99 24.48
N GLN A 137 2.89 11.22 24.46
CA GLN A 137 3.29 12.34 25.31
C GLN A 137 2.36 12.45 26.51
#